data_AF-A0ABD1XUI8-F1
#
_entry.id   AF-A0ABD1XUI8-F1
#
_cell.length_a   1.000
_cell.length_b   1.000
_cell.length_c   1.000
_cell.angle_alpha   90.00
_cell.angle_beta   90.00
_cell.angle_gamma   90.00
#
_symmetry.space_group_name_H-M   'P 1'
#
loop_
_entity.id
_entity.type
_entity.pdbx_description
1 polymer ?
#
loop_
_entity_poly.entity_id
_entity_poly.type
_entity_poly.pdbx_seq_one_letter_code
_entity_poly.pdbx_strand_id
1 'polypeptide(L)'
;MQESVITQRVMENLAASSSQQPPKELVREVTALEARRSNLEATLVRMGSMEDPRPHPIHPEVPRQKVLILNLNDLLLRTCRGVAEAERARVFNHHPMTHDIGHIIYVPRVGVSSFLEAMATDFTLIIWTS
;
A
#
# COMPACT_ATOMS: atom_id res chain seq x y z
N MET A 1 30.37 -16.81 33.08
CA MET A 1 29.99 -15.57 33.79
C MET A 1 31.08 -14.53 33.55
N GLN A 2 30.85 -13.65 32.59
CA GLN A 2 31.62 -12.41 32.42
C GLN A 2 30.56 -11.35 32.12
N GLU A 3 30.03 -10.76 33.20
CA GLU A 3 29.13 -9.61 33.09
C GLU A 3 29.92 -8.42 32.55
N SER A 4 29.28 -7.75 31.60
CA SER A 4 29.89 -6.79 30.69
C SER A 4 30.35 -5.51 31.39
N VAL A 5 31.66 -5.29 31.38
CA VAL A 5 32.37 -4.06 31.81
C VAL A 5 31.85 -2.80 31.10
N ILE A 6 31.12 -2.96 30.00
CA ILE A 6 30.55 -1.86 29.22
C ILE A 6 29.37 -1.21 29.96
N THR A 7 28.58 -1.98 30.72
CA THR A 7 27.37 -1.46 31.38
C THR A 7 27.70 -0.54 32.57
N GLN A 8 28.80 -0.80 33.29
CA GLN A 8 29.26 0.07 34.38
C GLN A 8 29.84 1.39 33.87
N ARG A 9 30.64 1.37 32.79
CA ARG A 9 31.21 2.60 32.20
C ARG A 9 30.15 3.54 31.63
N VAL A 10 29.03 3.00 31.13
CA VAL A 10 27.92 3.82 30.61
C VAL A 10 27.15 4.47 31.76
N MET A 11 26.90 3.77 32.87
CA MET A 11 26.25 4.38 34.04
C MET A 11 27.15 5.41 34.75
N GLU A 12 28.47 5.15 34.85
CA GLU A 12 29.42 6.11 35.44
C GLU A 12 29.52 7.41 34.62
N ASN A 13 29.49 7.32 33.29
CA ASN A 13 29.49 8.51 32.43
C ASN A 13 28.18 9.30 32.45
N LEU A 14 27.02 8.66 32.68
CA LEU A 14 25.73 9.34 32.80
C LEU A 14 25.56 10.09 34.13
N ALA A 15 26.13 9.57 35.22
CA ALA A 15 26.08 10.22 36.53
C ALA A 15 27.00 11.44 36.63
N ALA A 16 28.11 11.46 35.87
CA ALA A 16 29.10 12.54 35.89
C ALA A 16 28.65 13.84 35.18
N SER A 17 27.53 13.82 34.45
CA SER A 17 27.00 15.00 33.72
C SER A 17 25.81 15.69 34.41
N SER A 18 25.60 15.46 35.71
CA SER A 18 24.46 15.98 36.49
C SER A 18 24.47 17.50 36.77
N SER A 19 25.37 18.29 36.18
CA SER A 19 25.50 19.74 36.48
C SER A 19 25.60 20.64 35.26
N GLN A 20 25.35 20.13 34.05
CA GLN A 20 25.22 20.96 32.86
C GLN A 20 23.75 21.06 32.51
N GLN A 21 23.20 22.27 32.62
CA GLN A 21 21.95 22.60 31.94
C GLN A 21 22.08 22.13 30.49
N PRO A 22 21.12 21.34 29.97
CA PRO A 22 21.19 20.85 28.60
C PRO A 22 21.36 22.06 27.68
N PRO A 23 22.27 21.98 26.68
CA PRO A 23 22.48 23.07 25.73
C PRO A 23 21.13 23.53 25.19
N LYS A 24 20.88 24.84 25.19
CA LYS A 24 19.60 25.42 24.71
C LYS A 24 19.23 24.95 23.29
N GLU A 25 20.22 24.54 22.52
CA GLU A 25 20.10 23.96 21.19
C GLU A 25 19.50 22.55 21.23
N LEU A 26 19.96 21.67 22.13
CA LEU A 26 19.39 20.34 22.37
C LEU A 26 17.93 20.42 22.86
N VAL A 27 17.60 21.40 23.71
CA VAL A 27 16.21 21.61 24.16
C VAL A 27 15.32 22.01 22.98
N ARG A 28 15.80 22.86 22.07
CA ARG A 28 15.04 23.28 20.87
C ARG A 28 14.83 22.13 19.90
N GLU A 29 15.84 21.28 19.69
CA GLU A 29 15.74 20.11 18.83
C GLU A 29 14.75 19.08 19.39
N VAL A 30 14.81 18.78 20.68
CA VAL A 30 13.86 17.86 21.33
C VAL A 30 12.43 18.39 21.27
N THR A 31 12.23 19.68 21.52
CA THR A 31 10.89 20.31 21.42
C THR A 31 10.36 20.26 19.98
N ALA A 32 11.23 20.49 18.98
CA ALA A 32 10.88 20.38 17.57
C ALA A 32 10.55 18.93 17.16
N LEU A 33 11.25 17.94 17.74
CA LEU A 33 11.01 16.52 17.53
C LEU A 33 9.69 16.05 18.17
N GLU A 34 9.37 16.51 19.38
CA GLU A 34 8.09 16.24 20.03
C GLU A 34 6.91 16.88 19.30
N ALA A 35 7.07 18.12 18.80
CA ALA A 35 6.07 18.77 17.97
C ALA A 35 5.85 18.02 16.64
N ARG A 36 6.93 17.53 16.01
CA ARG A 36 6.85 16.67 14.81
C ARG A 36 6.15 15.36 15.10
N ARG A 37 6.44 14.72 16.24
CA ARG A 37 5.80 13.46 16.66
C ARG A 37 4.30 13.66 16.92
N SER A 38 3.93 14.71 17.66
CA SER A 38 2.52 15.06 17.91
C SER A 38 1.77 15.33 16.60
N ASN A 39 2.39 16.05 15.66
CA ASN A 39 1.82 16.28 14.33
C ASN A 39 1.66 14.98 13.53
N LEU A 40 2.63 14.07 13.61
CA LEU A 40 2.57 12.78 12.93
C LEU A 40 1.48 11.87 13.52
N GLU A 41 1.36 11.82 14.85
CA GLU A 41 0.30 11.10 15.56
C GLU A 41 -1.09 11.70 15.23
N ALA A 42 -1.23 13.03 15.22
CA ALA A 42 -2.48 13.69 14.81
C ALA A 42 -2.82 13.44 13.33
N THR A 43 -1.82 13.33 12.45
CA THR A 43 -2.00 13.01 11.02
C THR A 43 -2.39 11.55 10.83
N LEU A 44 -1.78 10.63 11.57
CA LEU A 44 -2.10 9.20 11.56
C LEU A 44 -3.51 8.91 12.11
N VAL A 45 -3.95 9.64 13.14
CA VAL A 45 -5.34 9.55 13.64
C VAL A 45 -6.35 10.03 12.59
N ARG A 46 -6.02 11.07 11.81
CA ARG A 46 -6.86 11.53 10.69
C ARG A 46 -6.86 10.56 9.51
N MET A 47 -5.72 9.92 9.22
CA MET A 47 -5.62 8.87 8.19
C MET A 47 -6.20 7.51 8.62
N GLY A 48 -6.41 7.29 9.92
CA GLY A 48 -7.04 6.09 10.48
C GLY A 48 -8.56 6.03 10.33
N SER A 49 -9.20 7.11 9.84
CA SER A 49 -10.56 7.02 9.32
C SER A 49 -10.50 6.43 7.91
N MET A 50 -10.27 5.11 7.82
CA MET A 50 -10.64 4.37 6.61
C MET A 50 -12.14 4.60 6.43
N GLU A 51 -12.49 5.50 5.53
CA GLU A 51 -13.85 5.57 5.01
C GLU A 51 -14.24 4.15 4.60
N ASP A 52 -15.40 3.74 5.08
CA ASP A 52 -15.98 2.45 4.78
C ASP A 52 -16.01 2.30 3.25
N PRO A 53 -15.32 1.30 2.66
CA PRO A 53 -15.21 1.13 1.21
C PRO A 53 -16.56 0.75 0.57
N ARG A 54 -17.66 0.75 1.33
CA ARG A 54 -19.00 0.62 0.79
C ARG A 54 -19.22 1.71 -0.26
N PRO A 55 -19.49 1.34 -1.52
CA PRO A 55 -19.73 2.30 -2.58
C PRO A 55 -20.85 3.25 -2.14
N HIS A 56 -20.65 4.56 -2.34
CA HIS A 56 -21.71 5.53 -2.15
C HIS A 56 -22.95 5.05 -2.93
N PRO A 57 -24.15 5.09 -2.31
CA PRO A 57 -25.36 4.61 -2.97
C PRO A 57 -25.56 5.36 -4.29
N ILE A 58 -25.37 4.63 -5.38
CA ILE A 58 -25.57 5.12 -6.75
C ILE A 58 -27.03 5.55 -6.85
N HIS A 59 -27.27 6.72 -7.48
CA HIS A 59 -28.56 7.37 -7.61
C HIS A 59 -29.72 6.38 -7.90
N PRO A 60 -30.89 6.56 -7.25
CA PRO A 60 -31.99 5.59 -7.23
C PRO A 60 -32.70 5.34 -8.58
N GLU A 61 -32.26 5.94 -9.68
CA GLU A 61 -32.88 5.79 -11.00
C GLU A 61 -32.22 4.72 -11.88
N VAL A 62 -31.09 4.13 -11.45
CA VAL A 62 -30.49 3.02 -12.19
C VAL A 62 -31.25 1.74 -11.81
N PRO A 63 -31.84 1.00 -12.78
CA PRO A 63 -32.44 -0.30 -12.50
C PRO A 63 -31.41 -1.16 -11.77
N ARG A 64 -31.84 -1.90 -10.73
CA ARG A 64 -30.97 -2.72 -9.87
C ARG A 64 -30.25 -3.79 -10.70
N GLN A 65 -29.18 -3.41 -11.39
CA GLN A 65 -28.26 -4.30 -12.06
C GLN A 65 -27.61 -5.15 -10.96
N LYS A 66 -27.53 -6.46 -11.22
CA LYS A 66 -26.91 -7.39 -10.27
C LYS A 66 -25.44 -6.99 -10.13
N VAL A 67 -24.87 -7.18 -8.94
CA VAL A 67 -23.44 -6.88 -8.73
C VAL A 67 -22.63 -8.14 -9.06
N LEU A 68 -21.60 -7.99 -9.88
CA LEU A 68 -20.64 -9.06 -10.20
C LEU A 68 -19.25 -8.64 -9.70
N ILE A 69 -18.72 -9.40 -8.74
CA ILE A 69 -17.40 -9.17 -8.17
C ILE A 69 -16.40 -10.10 -8.88
N LEU A 70 -15.36 -9.52 -9.46
CA LEU A 70 -14.35 -10.23 -10.25
C LEU A 70 -12.97 -10.03 -9.63
N ASN A 71 -12.22 -11.12 -9.45
CA ASN A 71 -10.82 -11.01 -9.07
C ASN A 71 -10.00 -10.48 -10.25
N LEU A 72 -9.08 -9.55 -10.02
CA LEU A 72 -8.17 -9.06 -11.06
C LEU A 72 -7.14 -10.13 -11.45
N ASN A 73 -6.46 -10.71 -10.46
CA ASN A 73 -5.35 -11.62 -10.67
C ASN A 73 -5.85 -13.01 -11.09
N ASP A 74 -5.18 -13.59 -12.08
CA ASP A 74 -5.39 -14.91 -12.68
C ASP A 74 -6.77 -15.16 -13.34
N LEU A 75 -7.74 -14.26 -13.15
CA LEU A 75 -9.02 -14.29 -13.83
C LEU A 75 -9.04 -13.35 -15.05
N LEU A 76 -8.75 -12.06 -14.84
CA LEU A 76 -8.80 -11.03 -15.88
C LEU A 76 -7.43 -10.80 -16.53
N LEU A 77 -6.37 -10.90 -15.74
CA LEU A 77 -4.99 -10.77 -16.21
C LEU A 77 -4.07 -11.70 -15.42
N ARG A 78 -2.91 -11.98 -16.00
CA ARG A 78 -1.82 -12.69 -15.34
C ARG A 78 -0.68 -11.74 -15.05
N THR A 79 -0.18 -11.78 -13.82
CA THR A 79 1.00 -11.02 -13.40
C THR A 79 2.24 -11.88 -13.62
N CYS A 80 3.18 -11.41 -14.43
CA CYS A 80 4.41 -12.12 -14.79
C CYS A 80 5.63 -11.40 -14.21
N ARG A 81 6.65 -12.16 -13.78
CA ARG A 81 7.93 -11.59 -13.35
C ARG A 81 8.94 -11.69 -14.50
N GLY A 82 9.14 -10.56 -15.16
CA GLY A 82 10.09 -10.42 -16.26
C GLY A 82 9.57 -10.87 -17.62
N VAL A 83 10.33 -10.49 -18.64
CA VAL A 83 9.93 -10.57 -20.05
C VAL A 83 9.75 -12.02 -20.50
N ALA A 84 10.60 -12.96 -20.07
CA ALA A 84 10.53 -14.36 -20.49
C ALA A 84 9.26 -15.09 -20.01
N GLU A 85 8.74 -14.75 -18.83
CA GLU A 85 7.44 -15.29 -18.38
C GLU A 85 6.30 -14.65 -19.17
N ALA A 86 6.35 -13.33 -19.37
CA ALA A 86 5.36 -12.62 -20.15
C ALA A 86 5.30 -13.11 -21.61
N GLU A 87 6.43 -13.40 -22.25
CA GLU A 87 6.49 -13.93 -23.60
C GLU A 87 5.83 -15.29 -23.73
N ARG A 88 6.06 -16.20 -22.77
CA ARG A 88 5.37 -17.50 -22.73
C ARG A 88 3.86 -17.34 -22.56
N ALA A 89 3.42 -16.35 -21.79
CA ALA A 89 2.01 -16.03 -21.64
C ALA A 89 1.41 -15.30 -22.87
N ARG A 90 2.23 -14.53 -23.60
CA ARG A 90 1.88 -13.80 -24.83
C ARG A 90 1.64 -14.71 -26.03
N VAL A 91 2.19 -15.92 -26.08
CA VAL A 91 1.89 -16.88 -27.16
C VAL A 91 0.38 -17.12 -27.30
N PHE A 92 -0.40 -16.85 -26.24
CA PHE A 92 -1.84 -16.97 -26.22
C PHE A 92 -2.59 -15.64 -26.43
N ASN A 93 -1.93 -14.47 -26.51
CA ASN A 93 -2.57 -13.15 -26.48
C ASN A 93 -1.95 -12.13 -27.46
N HIS A 94 -2.77 -11.54 -28.34
CA HIS A 94 -2.32 -10.64 -29.41
C HIS A 94 -2.05 -9.17 -29.00
N HIS A 95 -2.42 -8.73 -27.79
CA HIS A 95 -2.23 -7.33 -27.36
C HIS A 95 -1.74 -7.20 -25.92
N PRO A 96 -0.43 -7.07 -25.69
CA PRO A 96 0.10 -6.80 -24.36
C PRO A 96 0.21 -5.29 -24.10
N MET A 97 -0.55 -4.79 -23.12
CA MET A 97 -0.16 -3.57 -22.41
C MET A 97 0.92 -3.93 -21.38
N THR A 98 2.18 -3.84 -21.78
CA THR A 98 3.31 -3.93 -20.84
C THR A 98 3.39 -2.62 -20.06
N HIS A 99 2.86 -2.62 -18.84
CA HIS A 99 3.28 -1.66 -17.81
C HIS A 99 4.39 -2.31 -17.00
N ASP A 100 5.62 -1.87 -17.22
CA ASP A 100 6.78 -2.32 -16.44
C ASP A 100 6.86 -1.48 -15.16
N ILE A 101 6.43 -2.07 -14.05
CA ILE A 101 6.65 -1.53 -12.71
C ILE A 101 7.56 -2.52 -12.00
N GLY A 102 8.87 -2.27 -12.04
CA GLY A 102 9.85 -3.09 -11.32
C GLY A 102 9.92 -4.55 -11.76
N HIS A 103 9.95 -4.82 -13.07
CA HIS A 103 9.97 -6.16 -13.68
C HIS A 103 8.66 -6.94 -13.56
N ILE A 104 7.57 -6.30 -13.12
CA ILE A 104 6.24 -6.90 -13.14
C ILE A 104 5.58 -6.54 -14.47
N ILE A 105 5.12 -7.56 -15.19
CA ILE A 105 4.43 -7.41 -16.47
C ILE A 105 3.03 -8.00 -16.35
N TYR A 106 2.01 -7.20 -16.67
CA TYR A 106 0.62 -7.66 -16.70
C TYR A 106 0.26 -8.15 -18.11
N VAL A 107 -0.30 -9.36 -18.19
CA VAL A 107 -0.74 -9.99 -19.44
C VAL A 107 -2.25 -10.20 -19.35
N PRO A 108 -3.08 -9.40 -20.03
CA PRO A 108 -4.53 -9.58 -20.05
C PRO A 108 -4.92 -10.96 -20.58
N ARG A 109 -6.04 -11.53 -20.12
CA ARG A 109 -6.57 -12.79 -20.66
C ARG A 109 -7.24 -12.56 -22.02
N VAL A 110 -7.20 -13.57 -22.89
CA VAL A 110 -7.87 -13.50 -24.20
C VAL A 110 -9.35 -13.19 -24.01
N GLY A 111 -9.85 -12.19 -24.73
CA GLY A 111 -11.26 -11.81 -24.71
C GLY A 111 -11.71 -11.10 -23.44
N VAL A 112 -10.80 -10.71 -22.54
CA VAL A 112 -11.17 -10.01 -21.29
C VAL A 112 -11.95 -8.73 -21.57
N SER A 113 -11.58 -7.94 -22.59
CA SER A 113 -12.30 -6.72 -22.95
C SER A 113 -13.74 -7.03 -23.37
N SER A 114 -13.93 -7.96 -24.30
CA SER A 114 -15.26 -8.38 -24.76
C SER A 114 -16.10 -9.01 -23.64
N PHE A 115 -15.47 -9.76 -22.74
CA PHE A 115 -16.13 -10.31 -21.56
C PHE A 115 -16.65 -9.21 -20.63
N LEU A 116 -15.80 -8.22 -20.29
CA LEU A 116 -16.18 -7.12 -19.42
C LEU A 116 -17.27 -6.25 -20.05
N GLU A 117 -17.17 -5.96 -21.35
CA GLU A 117 -18.20 -5.24 -22.10
C GLU A 117 -19.54 -5.98 -22.07
N ALA A 118 -19.55 -7.29 -22.32
CA ALA A 118 -20.76 -8.09 -22.28
C ALA A 118 -21.38 -8.10 -20.87
N MET A 119 -20.59 -8.32 -19.81
CA MET A 119 -21.11 -8.36 -18.45
C MET A 119 -21.57 -6.99 -17.95
N ALA A 120 -20.96 -5.89 -18.39
CA ALA A 120 -21.37 -4.53 -18.00
C ALA A 120 -22.78 -4.15 -18.49
N THR A 121 -23.35 -4.88 -19.45
CA THR A 121 -24.73 -4.66 -19.90
C THR A 121 -25.76 -5.06 -18.83
N ASP A 122 -25.48 -6.14 -18.08
CA ASP A 122 -26.40 -6.74 -17.13
C ASP A 122 -25.99 -6.54 -15.66
N PHE A 123 -24.71 -6.25 -15.43
CA PHE A 123 -24.11 -6.23 -14.10
C PHE A 123 -23.34 -4.94 -13.81
N THR A 124 -23.42 -4.49 -12.56
CA THR A 124 -22.44 -3.56 -11.99
C THR A 124 -21.18 -4.36 -11.65
N LEU A 125 -20.08 -4.11 -12.37
CA LEU A 125 -18.83 -4.82 -12.18
C LEU A 125 -18.00 -4.18 -11.06
N ILE A 126 -17.57 -5.00 -10.10
CA ILE A 126 -16.59 -4.62 -9.09
C ILE A 126 -15.34 -5.45 -9.31
N ILE A 127 -14.24 -4.81 -9.71
CA ILE A 127 -12.95 -5.48 -9.80
C ILE A 127 -12.28 -5.40 -8.41
N TRP A 128 -12.06 -6.56 -7.83
CA TRP A 128 -11.39 -6.73 -6.55
C TRP A 128 -10.02 -7.36 -6.77
N THR A 129 -9.02 -6.92 -6.01
CA THR A 129 -7.73 -7.60 -5.93
C THR A 129 -7.35 -7.74 -4.47
N SER A 130 -6.75 -8.89 -4.13
CA SER A 130 -5.98 -9.05 -2.90
C SER A 130 -4.74 -8.18 -2.90
#